data_AF-A0A835H112-F1
#
_entry.id   AF-A0A835H112-F1
#
_cell.length_a   1.000
_cell.length_b   1.000
_cell.length_c   1.000
_cell.angle_alpha   90.00
_cell.angle_beta   90.00
_cell.angle_gamma   90.00
#
_symmetry.space_group_name_H-M   'P 1'
#
loop_
_entity.id
_entity.type
_entity.pdbx_description
1 polymer ?
#
loop_
_entity_poly.entity_id
_entity_poly.type
_entity_poly.pdbx_seq_one_letter_code
_entity_poly.pdbx_strand_id
1 'polypeptide(L)'
;MEKTCLSYEQTVDRLRSLPHPIRNHILSFLPMEEAVKTSVLSRQWRYVSSSLSNLEFNQIDYQEKMQNDIHSIDFRNFVDHLIIIHDGTHMGSFSLTVYIDDVLIKDTNINTWIFFAIMHNVQELCLNIESGTVEKLPACFYSCCSLTVLPLNQLVLSFADDPDNRAIKILMGQCKTVTLSPRGCYLE
;
A
#
# COMPACT_ATOMS: atom_id res chain seq x y z
N MET A 1 56.81 9.61 -27.91
CA MET A 1 55.33 9.46 -27.99
C MET A 1 54.92 8.40 -26.99
N GLU A 2 54.76 8.81 -25.73
CA GLU A 2 54.30 7.93 -24.66
C GLU A 2 52.77 7.88 -24.70
N LYS A 3 52.20 6.68 -24.82
CA LYS A 3 50.77 6.46 -24.73
C LYS A 3 50.43 6.28 -23.25
N THR A 4 49.91 7.33 -22.63
CA THR A 4 49.31 7.26 -21.29
C THR A 4 48.06 6.39 -21.38
N CYS A 5 48.11 5.17 -20.82
CA CYS A 5 46.90 4.41 -20.52
C CYS A 5 46.17 5.13 -19.39
N LEU A 6 45.14 5.89 -19.72
CA LEU A 6 44.13 6.29 -18.76
C LEU A 6 43.45 5.01 -18.28
N SER A 7 43.84 4.50 -17.12
CA SER A 7 43.09 3.48 -16.42
C SER A 7 41.73 4.06 -16.10
N TYR A 8 40.71 3.64 -16.85
CA TYR A 8 39.33 3.91 -16.53
C TYR A 8 39.04 3.11 -15.26
N GLU A 9 39.20 3.73 -14.09
CA GLU A 9 38.59 3.21 -12.87
C GLU A 9 37.08 3.23 -13.12
N GLN A 10 36.55 2.09 -13.60
CA GLN A 10 35.14 1.81 -13.51
C GLN A 10 34.81 1.84 -12.03
N THR A 11 34.29 2.97 -11.56
CA THR A 11 33.60 3.06 -10.28
C THR A 11 32.48 2.03 -10.35
N VAL A 12 32.73 0.85 -9.79
CA VAL A 12 31.75 -0.22 -9.74
C VAL A 12 30.52 0.37 -9.07
N ASP A 13 29.41 0.46 -9.80
CA ASP A 13 28.16 0.96 -9.26
C ASP A 13 27.70 -0.03 -8.19
N ARG A 14 28.09 0.25 -6.95
CA ARG A 14 27.88 -0.63 -5.79
C ARG A 14 26.39 -0.82 -5.50
N LEU A 15 25.53 0.10 -5.95
CA LEU A 15 24.07 -0.03 -5.81
C LEU A 15 23.49 -1.02 -6.82
N ARG A 16 24.08 -1.13 -8.02
CA ARG A 16 23.68 -2.14 -9.01
C ARG A 16 24.14 -3.54 -8.65
N SER A 17 25.28 -3.68 -7.98
CA SER A 17 25.84 -4.99 -7.61
C SER A 17 25.17 -5.65 -6.40
N LEU A 18 24.27 -4.94 -5.70
CA LEU A 18 23.53 -5.52 -4.58
C LEU A 18 22.63 -6.69 -5.04
N PRO A 19 22.58 -7.80 -4.28
CA PRO A 19 21.59 -8.86 -4.50
C PRO A 19 20.15 -8.33 -4.37
N HIS A 20 19.21 -8.93 -5.09
CA HIS A 20 17.80 -8.53 -5.06
C HIS A 20 17.19 -8.47 -3.64
N PRO A 21 17.43 -9.44 -2.74
CA PRO A 21 16.91 -9.37 -1.37
C PRO A 21 17.39 -8.14 -0.59
N ILE A 22 18.62 -7.68 -0.85
CA ILE A 22 19.18 -6.49 -0.19
C ILE A 22 18.50 -5.22 -0.74
N ARG A 23 18.20 -5.16 -2.04
CA ARG A 23 17.43 -4.05 -2.60
C ARG A 23 16.02 -3.99 -2.04
N ASN A 24 15.33 -5.13 -1.93
CA ASN A 24 14.01 -5.21 -1.29
C ASN A 24 14.08 -4.73 0.16
N HIS A 25 15.11 -5.15 0.90
CA HIS A 25 15.31 -4.70 2.27
C HIS A 25 15.54 -3.18 2.36
N ILE A 26 16.36 -2.60 1.48
CA ILE A 26 16.56 -1.14 1.43
C ILE A 26 15.24 -0.42 1.13
N LEU A 27 14.49 -0.86 0.11
CA LEU A 27 13.21 -0.24 -0.24
C LEU A 27 12.15 -0.41 0.85
N SER A 28 12.22 -1.46 1.68
CA SER A 28 11.29 -1.65 2.80
C SER A 28 11.39 -0.58 3.89
N PHE A 29 12.48 0.21 3.89
CA PHE A 29 12.63 1.37 4.78
C PHE A 29 12.18 2.69 4.16
N LEU A 30 11.85 2.71 2.87
CA LEU A 30 11.43 3.90 2.18
C LEU A 30 9.90 4.01 2.17
N PRO A 31 9.35 5.24 2.25
CA PRO A 31 7.97 5.48 1.86
C PRO A 31 7.70 4.93 0.46
N MET A 32 6.49 4.46 0.20
CA MET A 32 6.16 3.77 -1.05
C MET A 32 6.43 4.67 -2.28
N GLU A 33 6.21 5.97 -2.17
CA GLU A 33 6.46 6.93 -3.25
C GLU A 33 7.95 7.03 -3.61
N GLU A 34 8.81 7.07 -2.58
CA GLU A 34 10.28 7.07 -2.71
C GLU A 34 10.76 5.74 -3.28
N ALA A 35 10.19 4.62 -2.82
CA ALA A 35 10.53 3.29 -3.30
C ALA A 35 10.27 3.15 -4.81
N VAL A 36 9.14 3.66 -5.31
CA VAL A 36 8.83 3.66 -6.75
C VAL A 36 9.79 4.52 -7.55
N LYS A 37 10.20 5.68 -7.02
CA LYS A 37 11.18 6.56 -7.69
C LYS A 37 12.51 5.86 -7.93
N THR A 38 12.89 4.88 -7.11
CA THR A 38 14.13 4.13 -7.33
C THR A 38 14.14 3.28 -8.61
N SER A 39 12.98 3.04 -9.22
CA SER A 39 12.85 2.24 -10.46
C SER A 39 13.65 2.80 -11.63
N VAL A 40 13.97 4.11 -11.63
CA VAL A 40 14.74 4.77 -12.69
C VAL A 40 16.26 4.67 -12.51
N LEU A 41 16.75 4.22 -11.34
CA LEU A 41 18.19 4.17 -11.03
C LEU A 41 18.94 3.17 -11.91
N SER A 42 18.33 2.01 -12.20
CA SER A 42 18.87 1.02 -13.13
C SER A 42 17.84 -0.09 -13.43
N ARG A 43 18.18 -0.96 -14.40
CA ARG A 43 17.36 -2.14 -14.75
C ARG A 43 17.10 -3.05 -13.55
N GLN A 44 18.05 -3.15 -12.62
CA GLN A 44 17.93 -4.01 -11.45
C GLN A 44 17.00 -3.45 -10.36
N TRP A 45 16.77 -2.13 -10.35
CA TRP A 45 15.89 -1.45 -9.39
C TRP A 45 14.47 -1.28 -9.92
N ARG A 46 14.28 -1.35 -11.25
CA ARG A 46 13.01 -1.17 -11.95
C ARG A 46 11.82 -1.94 -11.36
N TYR A 47 12.05 -3.17 -10.89
CA TYR A 47 11.00 -4.09 -10.42
C TYR A 47 11.15 -4.44 -8.93
N VAL A 48 11.90 -3.66 -8.17
CA VAL A 48 12.11 -3.95 -6.74
C VAL A 48 10.86 -3.54 -5.96
N SER A 49 10.29 -2.36 -6.27
CA SER A 49 9.04 -1.89 -5.66
C SER A 49 7.84 -2.79 -5.94
N SER A 50 7.80 -3.48 -7.08
CA SER A 50 6.73 -4.44 -7.41
C SER A 50 6.77 -5.73 -6.59
N SER A 51 7.89 -6.02 -5.92
CA SER A 51 8.10 -7.22 -5.10
C SER A 51 8.03 -6.95 -3.60
N LEU A 52 7.63 -5.74 -3.21
CA LEU A 52 7.46 -5.39 -1.80
C LEU A 52 6.26 -6.13 -1.22
N SER A 53 6.48 -6.79 -0.07
CA SER A 53 5.45 -7.52 0.65
C SER A 53 4.54 -6.62 1.47
N ASN A 54 5.04 -5.43 1.83
CA ASN A 54 4.37 -4.48 2.71
C ASN A 54 4.07 -3.24 1.88
N LEU A 55 2.80 -3.00 1.62
CA LEU A 55 2.34 -1.86 0.83
C LEU A 55 1.61 -0.90 1.76
N GLU A 56 2.12 0.33 1.87
CA GLU A 56 1.53 1.37 2.70
C GLU A 56 1.16 2.57 1.84
N PHE A 57 -0.13 2.89 1.85
CA PHE A 57 -0.73 3.96 1.09
C PHE A 57 -1.42 4.92 2.03
N ASN A 58 -0.85 6.11 2.22
CA ASN A 58 -1.43 7.15 3.04
C ASN A 58 -1.73 8.39 2.19
N GLN A 59 -3.01 8.66 1.95
CA GLN A 59 -3.44 9.80 1.15
C GLN A 59 -3.02 11.14 1.76
N ILE A 60 -3.05 11.27 3.09
CA ILE A 60 -2.66 12.49 3.80
C ILE A 60 -1.20 12.80 3.52
N ASP A 61 -0.34 11.85 3.89
CA ASP A 61 1.12 12.00 3.75
C ASP A 61 1.50 12.19 2.28
N TYR A 62 0.81 11.50 1.37
CA TYR A 62 1.03 11.65 -0.07
C TYR A 62 0.71 13.07 -0.53
N GLN A 63 -0.47 13.58 -0.20
CA GLN A 63 -0.90 14.93 -0.60
C GLN A 63 0.01 16.01 0.00
N GLU A 64 0.42 15.87 1.27
CA GLU A 64 1.36 16.79 1.91
C GLU A 64 2.74 16.79 1.21
N LYS A 65 3.29 15.60 0.92
CA LYS A 65 4.59 15.48 0.23
C LYS A 65 4.54 15.97 -1.21
N MET A 66 3.42 15.75 -1.90
CA MET A 66 3.25 16.09 -3.31
C MET A 66 2.72 17.51 -3.56
N GLN A 67 2.32 18.25 -2.51
CA GLN A 67 1.68 19.56 -2.62
C GLN A 67 2.45 20.57 -3.51
N ASN A 68 3.78 20.47 -3.54
CA ASN A 68 4.65 21.37 -4.31
C ASN A 68 5.21 20.73 -5.60
N ASP A 69 4.84 19.49 -5.92
CA ASP A 69 5.33 18.78 -7.10
C ASP A 69 4.29 18.83 -8.22
N ILE A 70 4.53 19.69 -9.21
CA ILE A 70 3.63 19.87 -10.37
C ILE A 70 3.58 18.64 -11.29
N HIS A 71 4.53 17.72 -11.15
CA HIS A 71 4.60 16.46 -11.90
C HIS A 71 4.06 15.27 -11.10
N SER A 72 3.59 15.49 -9.88
CA SER A 72 2.92 14.45 -9.11
C SER A 72 1.64 13.99 -9.81
N ILE A 73 1.44 12.67 -9.80
CA ILE A 73 0.15 12.08 -10.18
C ILE A 73 -0.79 12.15 -8.97
N ASP A 74 -2.10 12.12 -9.19
CA ASP A 74 -3.02 12.00 -8.07
C ASP A 74 -2.84 10.65 -7.34
N PHE A 75 -3.18 10.66 -6.05
CA PHE A 75 -3.02 9.50 -5.17
C PHE A 75 -3.69 8.24 -5.71
N ARG A 76 -4.91 8.37 -6.26
CA ARG A 76 -5.63 7.24 -6.84
C ARG A 76 -4.81 6.60 -7.97
N ASN A 77 -4.35 7.40 -8.94
CA ASN A 77 -3.53 6.90 -10.04
C ASN A 77 -2.20 6.30 -9.56
N PHE A 78 -1.62 6.84 -8.49
CA PHE A 78 -0.44 6.25 -7.86
C PHE A 78 -0.70 4.84 -7.30
N VAL A 79 -1.78 4.66 -6.53
CA VAL A 79 -2.18 3.35 -6.00
C VAL A 79 -2.54 2.40 -7.14
N ASP A 80 -3.37 2.83 -8.09
CA ASP A 80 -3.80 2.05 -9.26
C ASP A 80 -2.59 1.57 -10.09
N HIS A 81 -1.59 2.43 -10.31
CA HIS A 81 -0.36 2.03 -11.00
C HIS A 81 0.40 0.96 -10.22
N LEU A 82 0.52 1.12 -8.89
CA LEU A 82 1.30 0.20 -8.07
C LEU A 82 0.71 -1.20 -7.96
N ILE A 83 -0.60 -1.30 -7.78
CA ILE A 83 -1.28 -2.60 -7.75
C ILE A 83 -1.20 -3.31 -9.12
N ILE A 84 -1.18 -2.57 -10.23
CA ILE A 84 -1.06 -3.13 -11.58
C ILE A 84 0.34 -3.73 -11.81
N ILE A 85 1.39 -3.05 -11.34
CA ILE A 85 2.77 -3.50 -11.58
C ILE A 85 3.25 -4.53 -10.55
N HIS A 86 2.52 -4.75 -9.46
CA HIS A 86 2.90 -5.70 -8.43
C HIS A 86 3.02 -7.10 -9.02
N ASP A 87 4.08 -7.82 -8.66
CA ASP A 87 4.42 -9.10 -9.28
C ASP A 87 3.62 -10.30 -8.72
N GLY A 88 2.72 -10.01 -7.79
CA GLY A 88 1.85 -10.98 -7.14
C GLY A 88 2.55 -11.89 -6.14
N THR A 89 3.77 -11.53 -5.72
CA THR A 89 4.43 -12.13 -4.56
C THR A 89 3.55 -12.03 -3.30
N HIS A 90 3.81 -12.92 -2.33
CA HIS A 90 3.03 -12.97 -1.10
C HIS A 90 3.02 -11.60 -0.39
N MET A 91 1.81 -11.10 -0.13
CA MET A 91 1.60 -9.84 0.55
C MET A 91 1.57 -10.06 2.06
N GLY A 92 2.53 -9.46 2.78
CA GLY A 92 2.55 -9.45 4.24
C GLY A 92 1.48 -8.52 4.75
N SER A 93 1.62 -7.22 4.46
CA SER A 93 0.70 -6.19 4.91
C SER A 93 0.25 -5.26 3.79
N PHE A 94 -0.99 -4.80 3.89
CA PHE A 94 -1.57 -3.76 3.07
C PHE A 94 -2.23 -2.73 3.97
N SER A 95 -1.73 -1.49 3.93
CA SER A 95 -2.28 -0.38 4.72
C SER A 95 -2.79 0.71 3.79
N LEU A 96 -4.02 1.16 4.04
CA LEU A 96 -4.68 2.20 3.27
C LEU A 96 -5.31 3.23 4.21
N THR A 97 -4.87 4.47 4.12
CA THR A 97 -5.45 5.64 4.78
C THR A 97 -6.01 6.59 3.73
N VAL A 98 -7.33 6.85 3.78
CA VAL A 98 -8.04 7.68 2.79
C VAL A 98 -9.12 8.57 3.38
N TYR A 99 -9.44 9.63 2.65
CA TYR A 99 -10.65 10.44 2.77
C TYR A 99 -11.62 10.10 1.65
N ILE A 100 -12.82 9.64 1.98
CA ILE A 100 -13.86 9.29 0.99
C ILE A 100 -14.55 10.53 0.42
N ASP A 101 -14.50 11.66 1.14
CA ASP A 101 -15.05 12.93 0.63
C ASP A 101 -14.19 13.54 -0.49
N ASP A 102 -13.05 12.92 -0.86
CA ASP A 102 -12.29 13.27 -2.04
C ASP A 102 -13.04 12.83 -3.31
N VAL A 103 -13.39 13.80 -4.16
CA VAL A 103 -14.11 13.60 -5.43
C VAL A 103 -13.41 12.58 -6.36
N LEU A 104 -12.09 12.39 -6.20
CA LEU A 104 -11.29 11.49 -7.02
C LEU A 104 -11.32 10.03 -6.55
N ILE A 105 -11.62 9.76 -5.28
CA ILE A 105 -11.62 8.42 -4.69
C ILE A 105 -13.07 8.00 -4.43
N LYS A 106 -13.49 6.92 -5.08
CA LYS A 106 -14.82 6.34 -4.90
C LYS A 106 -14.72 5.02 -4.15
N ASP A 107 -15.83 4.57 -3.58
CA ASP A 107 -15.97 3.22 -2.99
C ASP A 107 -15.49 2.11 -3.93
N THR A 108 -15.72 2.26 -5.24
CA THR A 108 -15.25 1.31 -6.25
C THR A 108 -13.72 1.20 -6.30
N ASN A 109 -13.00 2.29 -6.05
CA ASN A 109 -11.53 2.29 -5.99
C ASN A 109 -11.05 1.55 -4.75
N ILE A 110 -11.60 1.89 -3.58
CA ILE A 110 -11.27 1.25 -2.30
C ILE A 110 -11.54 -0.26 -2.39
N ASN A 111 -12.69 -0.66 -2.93
CA ASN A 111 -13.02 -2.06 -3.13
C ASN A 111 -12.06 -2.79 -4.07
N THR A 112 -11.58 -2.11 -5.12
CA THR A 112 -10.58 -2.68 -6.04
C THR A 112 -9.26 -2.91 -5.32
N TRP A 113 -8.82 -1.96 -4.50
CA TRP A 113 -7.57 -2.05 -3.74
C TRP A 113 -7.63 -3.14 -2.65
N ILE A 114 -8.75 -3.24 -1.95
CA ILE A 114 -9.00 -4.30 -0.98
C ILE A 114 -9.06 -5.67 -1.67
N PHE A 115 -9.77 -5.76 -2.81
CA PHE A 115 -9.84 -6.98 -3.60
C PHE A 115 -8.44 -7.45 -4.01
N PHE A 116 -7.61 -6.54 -4.51
CA PHE A 116 -6.21 -6.81 -4.83
C PHE A 116 -5.47 -7.41 -3.62
N ALA A 117 -5.50 -6.76 -2.46
CA ALA A 117 -4.80 -7.26 -1.27
C ALA A 117 -5.24 -8.68 -0.88
N ILE A 118 -6.55 -8.94 -0.89
CA ILE A 118 -7.13 -10.26 -0.59
C ILE A 118 -6.65 -11.33 -1.59
N MET A 119 -6.71 -11.02 -2.88
CA MET A 119 -6.31 -11.97 -3.93
C MET A 119 -4.82 -12.32 -3.87
N HIS A 120 -4.01 -11.45 -3.27
CA HIS A 120 -2.58 -11.69 -3.02
C HIS A 120 -2.28 -12.24 -1.63
N ASN A 121 -3.30 -12.82 -0.98
CA ASN A 121 -3.21 -13.50 0.32
C ASN A 121 -2.63 -12.62 1.42
N VAL A 122 -3.05 -11.35 1.49
CA VAL A 122 -2.65 -10.44 2.56
C VAL A 122 -2.87 -11.06 3.94
N GLN A 123 -1.88 -10.91 4.82
CA GLN A 123 -1.96 -11.38 6.20
C GLN A 123 -2.47 -10.30 7.15
N GLU A 124 -2.09 -9.05 6.87
CA GLU A 124 -2.46 -7.88 7.65
C GLU A 124 -3.08 -6.81 6.75
N LEU A 125 -4.36 -6.51 6.96
CA LEU A 125 -5.07 -5.48 6.19
C LEU A 125 -5.47 -4.34 7.14
N CYS A 126 -4.84 -3.18 6.97
CA CYS A 126 -5.12 -1.99 7.76
C CYS A 126 -5.94 -1.01 6.90
N LEU A 127 -7.13 -0.66 7.35
CA LEU A 127 -7.98 0.33 6.69
C LEU A 127 -8.25 1.46 7.66
N ASN A 128 -7.84 2.67 7.29
CA ASN A 128 -8.11 3.89 8.01
C ASN A 128 -8.90 4.88 7.14
N ILE A 129 -10.10 5.23 7.61
CA ILE A 129 -11.02 6.09 6.87
C ILE A 129 -11.28 7.32 7.71
N GLU A 130 -10.63 8.41 7.33
CA GLU A 130 -10.58 9.63 8.14
C GLU A 130 -11.81 10.52 7.91
N SER A 131 -12.47 10.40 6.75
CA SER A 131 -13.77 11.02 6.49
C SER A 131 -14.60 10.20 5.50
N GLY A 132 -15.92 10.22 5.69
CA GLY A 132 -16.92 9.47 4.91
C GLY A 132 -17.13 8.02 5.39
N THR A 133 -17.88 7.23 4.61
CA THR A 133 -18.22 5.84 4.92
C THR A 133 -18.09 4.96 3.69
N VAL A 134 -17.52 3.77 3.83
CA VAL A 134 -17.56 2.76 2.75
C VAL A 134 -18.91 2.07 2.81
N GLU A 135 -19.65 2.11 1.70
CA GLU A 135 -20.98 1.50 1.61
C GLU A 135 -20.90 -0.02 1.73
N LYS A 136 -20.05 -0.65 0.92
CA LYS A 136 -19.94 -2.12 0.87
C LYS A 136 -18.51 -2.53 0.58
N LEU A 137 -18.01 -3.49 1.36
CA LEU A 137 -16.74 -4.17 1.08
C LEU A 137 -16.94 -5.30 0.05
N PRO A 138 -15.88 -5.68 -0.69
CA PRO A 138 -15.99 -6.74 -1.68
C PRO A 138 -16.31 -8.09 -1.01
N ALA A 139 -17.13 -8.92 -1.66
CA ALA A 139 -17.59 -10.19 -1.08
C ALA A 139 -16.44 -11.13 -0.65
N CYS A 140 -15.30 -11.10 -1.36
CA CYS A 140 -14.12 -11.88 -1.04
C CYS A 140 -13.48 -11.52 0.30
N PHE A 141 -13.74 -10.32 0.83
CA PHE A 141 -13.25 -9.89 2.14
C PHE A 141 -13.80 -10.78 3.25
N TYR A 142 -15.05 -11.22 3.12
CA TYR A 142 -15.72 -12.09 4.09
C TYR A 142 -15.36 -13.58 3.95
N SER A 143 -14.60 -13.94 2.93
CA SER A 143 -14.13 -15.32 2.70
C SER A 143 -12.61 -15.43 2.65
N CYS A 144 -11.89 -14.38 3.06
CA CYS A 144 -10.42 -14.35 3.02
C CYS A 144 -9.83 -15.20 4.16
N CYS A 145 -9.30 -16.38 3.83
CA CYS A 145 -8.71 -17.28 4.82
C CYS A 145 -7.26 -16.92 5.21
N SER A 146 -6.57 -16.10 4.42
CA SER A 146 -5.18 -15.68 4.69
C SER A 146 -5.09 -14.53 5.69
N LEU A 147 -6.18 -13.77 5.86
CA LEU A 147 -6.22 -12.60 6.70
C LEU A 147 -6.13 -13.01 8.18
N THR A 148 -5.07 -12.58 8.84
CA THR A 148 -4.81 -12.92 10.25
C THR A 148 -4.99 -11.73 11.18
N VAL A 149 -4.71 -10.52 10.71
CA VAL A 149 -4.78 -9.27 11.46
C VAL A 149 -5.60 -8.27 10.65
N LEU A 150 -6.60 -7.67 11.29
CA LEU A 150 -7.43 -6.62 10.69
C LEU A 150 -7.56 -5.46 11.68
N PRO A 151 -6.62 -4.51 11.68
CA PRO A 151 -6.75 -3.29 12.45
C PRO A 151 -7.80 -2.41 11.79
N LEU A 152 -8.91 -2.20 12.49
CA LEU A 152 -9.99 -1.34 12.03
C LEU A 152 -9.89 -0.02 12.80
N ASN A 153 -9.21 0.95 12.20
CA ASN A 153 -9.12 2.30 12.74
C ASN A 153 -10.11 3.17 11.99
N GLN A 154 -11.08 3.75 12.71
CA GLN A 154 -12.08 4.68 12.14
C GLN A 154 -12.95 4.13 10.99
N LEU A 155 -12.85 2.84 10.65
CA LEU A 155 -13.68 2.24 9.60
C LEU A 155 -15.15 2.20 10.01
N VAL A 156 -15.95 3.10 9.44
CA VAL A 156 -17.41 3.07 9.54
C VAL A 156 -17.98 2.45 8.26
N LEU A 157 -18.46 1.21 8.36
CA LEU A 157 -19.15 0.50 7.28
C LEU A 157 -20.65 0.79 7.34
N SER A 158 -21.25 1.21 6.22
CA SER A 158 -22.70 1.41 6.15
C SER A 158 -23.39 0.12 5.68
N PHE A 159 -23.75 -0.72 6.65
CA PHE A 159 -24.48 -1.97 6.38
C PHE A 159 -25.97 -1.72 6.12
N ALA A 160 -26.30 -0.99 5.06
CA ALA A 160 -27.70 -0.72 4.71
C ALA A 160 -28.51 -2.02 4.47
N ASP A 161 -27.82 -3.11 4.08
CA ASP A 161 -28.42 -4.42 3.80
C ASP A 161 -28.07 -5.53 4.84
N ASP A 162 -27.34 -5.21 5.92
CA ASP A 162 -26.99 -6.18 6.98
C ASP A 162 -27.35 -5.65 8.39
N PRO A 163 -28.66 -5.57 8.71
CA PRO A 163 -29.13 -5.02 9.97
C PRO A 163 -28.68 -5.80 11.22
N ASP A 164 -28.26 -7.06 11.03
CA ASP A 164 -27.82 -7.96 12.12
C ASP A 164 -26.31 -7.88 12.38
N ASN A 165 -25.57 -7.07 11.62
CA ASN A 165 -24.11 -7.00 11.63
C ASN A 165 -23.46 -8.38 11.47
N ARG A 166 -24.04 -9.26 10.64
CA ARG A 166 -23.52 -10.62 10.38
C ARG A 166 -22.13 -10.55 9.76
N ALA A 167 -21.93 -9.60 8.85
CA ALA A 167 -20.65 -9.29 8.23
C ALA A 167 -19.58 -8.97 9.28
N ILE A 168 -19.88 -8.09 10.25
CA ILE A 168 -18.97 -7.77 11.35
C ILE A 168 -18.65 -9.01 12.19
N LYS A 169 -19.66 -9.83 12.50
CA LYS A 169 -19.46 -11.07 13.27
C LYS A 169 -18.58 -12.08 12.53
N ILE A 170 -18.74 -12.21 11.21
CA ILE A 170 -17.89 -13.06 10.37
C ILE A 170 -16.43 -12.56 10.43
N LEU A 171 -16.22 -11.25 10.30
CA LEU A 171 -14.89 -10.65 10.35
C LEU A 171 -14.22 -10.82 11.71
N MET A 172 -14.96 -10.60 12.80
CA MET A 172 -14.47 -10.83 14.16
C MET A 172 -14.20 -12.32 14.44
N GLY A 173 -14.88 -13.23 13.75
CA GLY A 173 -14.63 -14.67 13.87
C GLY A 173 -13.45 -15.19 13.04
N GLN A 174 -13.07 -14.48 11.97
CA GLN A 174 -11.98 -14.87 11.06
C GLN A 174 -10.63 -14.29 11.47
N CYS A 175 -10.62 -13.06 12.00
CA CYS A 175 -9.37 -12.39 12.38
C CYS A 175 -8.91 -12.82 13.77
N LYS A 176 -7.62 -13.14 13.93
CA LYS A 176 -7.03 -13.43 15.25
C LYS A 176 -7.02 -12.20 16.15
N THR A 177 -6.98 -11.02 15.55
CA THR A 177 -7.01 -9.74 16.26
C THR A 177 -7.78 -8.73 15.43
N VAL A 178 -8.85 -8.20 16.01
CA VAL A 178 -9.56 -7.00 15.53
C VAL A 178 -9.31 -5.92 16.57
N THR A 179 -8.47 -4.95 16.25
CA THR A 179 -8.31 -3.76 17.08
C THR A 179 -9.28 -2.70 16.58
N LEU A 180 -10.27 -2.38 17.39
CA LEU A 180 -11.08 -1.17 17.23
C LEU A 180 -10.36 -0.07 17.99
N SER A 181 -9.71 0.86 17.29
CA SER A 181 -9.26 2.08 17.95
C SER A 181 -10.51 2.88 18.35
N PRO A 182 -10.69 3.26 19.63
CA PRO A 182 -11.76 4.18 19.98
C PRO A 182 -11.57 5.43 19.13
N ARG A 183 -12.66 5.95 18.55
CA ARG A 183 -12.68 7.23 17.82
C ARG A 183 -11.71 8.16 18.52
N GLY A 184 -10.63 8.55 17.84
CA GLY A 184 -9.65 9.47 18.37
C GLY A 184 -10.39 10.65 18.99
N CYS A 185 -10.43 10.67 20.32
CA CYS A 185 -10.47 11.93 21.03
C CYS A 185 -9.17 12.60 20.63
N TYR A 186 -9.24 13.49 19.64
CA TYR A 186 -8.29 14.59 19.55
C TYR A 186 -8.39 15.31 20.88
N LEU A 187 -7.46 15.00 21.79
CA LEU A 187 -7.27 15.75 23.01
C LEU A 187 -6.36 16.93 22.66
N GLU A 188 -6.99 18.11 22.72
CA GLU A 188 -6.48 19.47 22.97
C GLU A 188 -5.40 20.07 22.05
#